data_AF-A0A7C6N553-F1
#
_entry.id   AF-A0A7C6N553-F1
#
_cell.length_a   1.000
_cell.length_b   1.000
_cell.length_c   1.000
_cell.angle_alpha   90.00
_cell.angle_beta   90.00
_cell.angle_gamma   90.00
#
_symmetry.space_group_name_H-M   'P 1'
#
loop_
_entity.id
_entity.type
_entity.pdbx_description
1 polymer ?
#
loop_
_entity_poly.entity_id
_entity_poly.type
_entity_poly.pdbx_seq_one_letter_code
_entity_poly.pdbx_strand_id
1 'polypeptide(L)'
;MLRYLLGIITTFLFLASICGLLYIFDQGGVVELKPAVLAGLSRFSGWEEVFEAYNIGRLQIKAVEEKEQLLAEKEQALADLRQEMTKKEEEWAAEKRRYELEIRRLQLGGAGGMQGTDVQISARLLEAMSPEAAGEALLKMNFETGVAVLSAVDPRKAGKILDALPPDKSAKYLDKITLP
;
A
#
# COMPACT_ATOMS: atom_id res chain seq x y z
N MET A 1 76.22 -12.24 48.14
CA MET A 1 74.98 -12.97 47.83
C MET A 1 73.73 -12.10 47.94
N LEU A 2 73.43 -11.47 49.09
CA LEU A 2 72.19 -10.69 49.29
C LEU A 2 71.98 -9.54 48.28
N ARG A 3 73.04 -8.82 47.90
CA ARG A 3 72.99 -7.73 46.90
C ARG A 3 72.61 -8.20 45.49
N TYR A 4 73.01 -9.42 45.11
CA TYR A 4 72.66 -10.00 43.81
C TYR A 4 71.21 -10.45 43.76
N LEU A 5 70.71 -11.05 44.85
CA LEU A 5 69.29 -11.38 45.00
C LEU A 5 68.41 -10.12 44.96
N LEU A 6 68.84 -9.05 45.65
CA LEU A 6 68.12 -7.78 45.64
C LEU A 6 68.04 -7.19 44.22
N GLY A 7 69.15 -7.24 43.47
CA GLY A 7 69.21 -6.78 42.08
C GLY A 7 68.26 -7.56 41.16
N ILE A 8 68.24 -8.90 41.26
CA ILE A 8 67.34 -9.74 40.44
C ILE A 8 65.88 -9.42 40.76
N ILE A 9 65.52 -9.29 42.04
CA ILE A 9 64.16 -8.96 42.47
C ILE A 9 63.75 -7.59 41.92
N THR A 10 64.61 -6.57 42.01
CA THR A 10 64.29 -5.23 41.48
C THR A 10 64.05 -5.24 39.97
N THR A 11 64.79 -6.06 39.21
CA THR A 11 64.59 -6.18 37.77
C THR A 11 63.24 -6.81 37.43
N PHE A 12 62.85 -7.88 38.13
CA PHE A 12 61.53 -8.49 37.94
C PHE A 12 60.39 -7.55 38.36
N LEU A 13 60.57 -6.77 39.42
CA LEU A 13 59.59 -5.79 39.89
C LEU A 13 59.40 -4.66 38.87
N PHE A 14 60.50 -4.21 38.25
CA PHE A 14 60.46 -3.23 37.18
C PHE A 14 59.78 -3.79 35.92
N LEU A 15 60.09 -5.03 35.55
CA LEU A 15 59.45 -5.71 34.42
C LEU A 15 57.94 -5.89 34.65
N ALA A 16 57.55 -6.30 35.86
CA ALA A 16 56.15 -6.44 36.25
C ALA A 16 55.42 -5.08 36.24
N SER A 17 56.10 -3.99 36.65
CA SER A 17 55.55 -2.64 36.60
C SER A 17 55.32 -2.17 35.15
N ILE A 18 56.27 -2.43 34.25
CA ILE A 18 56.10 -2.13 32.82
C ILE A 18 54.95 -2.96 32.23
N CYS A 19 54.89 -4.26 32.52
CA CYS A 19 53.78 -5.12 32.07
C CYS A 19 52.42 -4.67 32.61
N GLY A 20 52.36 -4.25 33.88
CA GLY A 20 51.14 -3.72 34.49
C GLY A 20 50.68 -2.41 33.86
N LEU A 21 51.62 -1.51 33.56
CA LEU A 21 51.34 -0.24 32.89
C LEU A 21 50.86 -0.43 31.44
N LEU A 22 51.45 -1.40 30.73
CA LEU A 22 50.99 -1.83 29.41
C LEU A 22 49.57 -2.41 29.48
N TYR A 23 49.28 -3.29 30.45
CA TYR A 23 47.93 -3.84 30.62
C TYR A 23 46.85 -2.76 30.86
N ILE A 24 47.19 -1.72 31.64
CA ILE A 24 46.29 -0.58 31.85
C ILE A 24 46.04 0.19 30.54
N PHE A 25 47.06 0.35 29.68
CA PHE A 25 46.88 0.99 28.38
C PHE A 25 46.11 0.15 27.36
N ASP A 26 46.18 -1.18 27.43
CA ASP A 26 45.36 -2.09 26.62
C ASP A 26 43.87 -1.97 26.98
N GLN A 27 43.56 -2.02 28.28
CA GLN A 27 42.19 -1.86 28.81
C GLN A 27 41.61 -0.47 28.50
N GLY A 28 42.47 0.56 28.47
CA GLY A 28 42.07 1.93 28.14
C GLY A 28 41.92 2.21 26.65
N GLY A 29 42.21 1.25 25.75
CA GLY A 29 42.11 1.44 24.30
C GLY A 29 43.09 2.47 23.71
N VAL A 30 44.10 2.90 24.48
CA VAL A 30 45.08 3.92 24.07
C VAL A 30 46.17 3.28 23.20
N VAL A 31 46.50 2.01 23.44
CA VAL A 31 47.49 1.23 22.68
C VAL A 31 46.97 -0.19 22.51
N GLU A 32 46.70 -0.64 21.27
CA GLU A 32 46.40 -2.05 20.99
C GLU A 32 47.68 -2.87 21.17
N LEU A 33 47.84 -3.54 22.32
CA LEU A 33 49.09 -4.25 22.62
C LEU A 33 49.33 -5.43 21.69
N LYS A 34 48.28 -6.08 21.19
CA LYS A 34 48.38 -7.25 20.30
C LYS A 34 49.14 -6.94 18.99
N PRO A 35 48.73 -5.96 18.17
CA PRO A 35 49.47 -5.62 16.95
C PRO A 35 50.85 -5.00 17.24
N ALA A 36 51.01 -4.20 18.30
CA ALA A 36 52.30 -3.59 18.64
C ALA A 36 53.34 -4.64 19.09
N VAL A 37 52.92 -5.61 19.89
CA VAL A 37 53.76 -6.73 20.34
C VAL A 37 54.05 -7.67 19.17
N LEU A 38 53.05 -8.00 18.34
CA LEU A 38 53.25 -8.85 17.16
C LEU A 38 54.15 -8.16 16.11
N ALA A 39 54.07 -6.84 15.94
CA ALA A 39 54.98 -6.08 15.08
C ALA A 39 56.41 -5.99 15.63
N GLY A 40 56.57 -6.01 16.96
CA GLY A 40 57.88 -6.16 17.59
C GLY A 40 58.46 -7.57 17.42
N LEU A 41 57.60 -8.59 17.51
CA LEU A 41 57.98 -9.99 17.35
C LEU A 41 58.23 -10.39 15.89
N SER A 42 57.57 -9.76 14.91
CA SER A 42 57.82 -10.02 13.48
C SER A 42 59.24 -9.67 13.04
N ARG A 43 59.98 -8.91 13.85
CA ARG A 43 61.42 -8.64 13.66
C ARG A 43 62.31 -9.87 13.85
N PHE A 44 61.77 -10.94 14.46
CA PHE A 44 62.42 -12.25 14.57
C PHE A 44 61.94 -13.19 13.45
N SER A 45 62.86 -13.92 12.82
CA SER A 45 62.55 -14.81 11.69
C SER A 45 61.51 -15.88 12.06
N GLY A 46 60.42 -15.96 11.31
CA GLY A 46 59.32 -16.93 11.49
C GLY A 46 58.03 -16.37 12.11
N TRP A 47 58.04 -15.14 12.64
CA TRP A 47 56.85 -14.48 13.20
C TRP A 47 56.17 -13.49 12.26
N GLU A 48 56.76 -13.24 11.09
CA GLU A 48 56.23 -12.36 10.04
C GLU A 48 54.89 -12.87 9.49
N GLU A 49 54.81 -14.16 9.18
CA GLU A 49 53.60 -14.81 8.66
C GLU A 49 52.42 -14.71 9.64
N VAL A 50 52.68 -14.79 10.95
CA VAL A 50 51.65 -14.67 12.00
C VAL A 50 51.13 -13.24 12.09
N PHE A 51 52.00 -12.24 11.96
CA PHE A 51 51.62 -10.83 11.94
C PHE A 51 50.82 -10.48 10.68
N GLU A 52 51.22 -10.99 9.51
CA GLU A 52 50.47 -10.81 8.26
C GLU A 52 49.09 -11.46 8.33
N ALA A 53 49.00 -12.71 8.79
CA ALA A 53 47.73 -13.42 8.97
C ALA A 53 46.80 -12.69 9.94
N TYR A 54 47.34 -12.13 11.03
CA TYR A 54 46.57 -11.33 11.98
C TYR A 54 46.02 -10.04 11.33
N ASN A 55 46.84 -9.34 10.56
CA ASN A 55 46.40 -8.13 9.85
C ASN A 55 45.34 -8.44 8.79
N ILE A 56 45.50 -9.52 8.03
CA ILE A 56 44.50 -9.99 7.07
C ILE A 56 43.20 -10.32 7.79
N GLY A 57 43.25 -11.05 8.91
CA GLY A 57 42.08 -11.39 9.72
C GLY A 57 41.36 -10.13 10.24
N ARG A 58 42.11 -9.13 10.71
CA ARG A 58 41.52 -7.85 11.16
C ARG A 58 40.83 -7.09 10.02
N LEU A 59 41.42 -7.09 8.82
CA LEU A 59 40.80 -6.47 7.65
C LEU A 59 39.53 -7.22 7.23
N GLN A 60 39.53 -8.56 7.30
CA GLN A 60 38.35 -9.36 7.01
C GLN A 60 37.23 -9.11 8.02
N ILE A 61 37.54 -9.00 9.31
CA ILE A 61 36.55 -8.67 10.35
C ILE A 61 35.91 -7.31 10.07
N LYS A 62 36.71 -6.28 9.78
CA LYS A 62 36.17 -4.95 9.41
C LYS A 62 35.28 -5.02 8.17
N ALA A 63 35.70 -5.75 7.13
CA ALA A 63 34.90 -5.91 5.93
C ALA A 63 33.59 -6.68 6.17
N VAL A 64 33.56 -7.58 7.16
CA VAL A 64 32.33 -8.28 7.58
C VAL A 64 31.44 -7.34 8.38
N GLU A 65 31.98 -6.58 9.35
CA GLU A 65 31.24 -5.59 10.12
C GLU A 65 30.60 -4.53 9.21
N GLU A 66 31.34 -4.01 8.22
CA GLU A 66 30.79 -3.07 7.23
C GLU A 66 29.64 -3.68 6.43
N LYS A 67 29.74 -4.96 6.05
CA LYS A 67 28.67 -5.67 5.34
C LYS A 67 27.46 -5.93 6.23
N GLU A 68 27.67 -6.28 7.49
CA GLU A 68 26.61 -6.47 8.47
C GLU A 68 25.85 -5.17 8.71
N GLN A 69 26.56 -4.04 8.83
CA GLN A 69 25.95 -2.71 8.92
C GLN A 69 25.12 -2.38 7.66
N LEU A 70 25.69 -2.61 6.48
CA LEU A 70 24.99 -2.41 5.21
C LEU A 70 23.74 -3.29 5.06
N LEU A 71 23.79 -4.52 5.58
CA LEU A 71 22.65 -5.42 5.59
C LEU A 71 21.58 -4.93 6.57
N ALA A 72 21.96 -4.51 7.78
CA ALA A 72 21.04 -3.96 8.76
C ALA A 72 20.34 -2.69 8.22
N GLU A 73 21.08 -1.79 7.58
CA GLU A 73 20.50 -0.61 6.92
C GLU A 73 19.50 -0.98 5.81
N LYS A 74 19.84 -1.98 4.98
CA LYS A 74 18.94 -2.47 3.92
C LYS A 74 17.70 -3.14 4.48
N GLU A 75 17.83 -3.93 5.54
CA GLU A 75 16.70 -4.57 6.22
C GLU A 75 15.77 -3.53 6.82
N GLN A 76 16.33 -2.48 7.44
CA GLN A 76 15.56 -1.38 7.98
C GLN A 76 14.83 -0.60 6.88
N ALA A 77 15.53 -0.25 5.79
CA ALA A 77 14.91 0.41 4.63
C ALA A 77 13.79 -0.44 4.00
N LEU A 78 13.96 -1.76 3.94
CA LEU A 78 12.91 -2.67 3.48
C LEU A 78 11.73 -2.74 4.45
N ALA A 79 11.96 -2.68 5.76
CA ALA A 79 10.91 -2.65 6.76
C ALA A 79 10.09 -1.35 6.64
N ASP A 80 10.76 -0.21 6.49
CA ASP A 80 10.12 1.09 6.32
C ASP A 80 9.29 1.13 5.03
N LEU A 81 9.86 0.65 3.92
CA LEU A 81 9.15 0.58 2.64
C LEU A 81 7.91 -0.33 2.71
N ARG A 82 8.02 -1.48 3.39
CA ARG A 82 6.87 -2.36 3.62
C ARG A 82 5.78 -1.65 4.41
N GLN A 83 6.17 -0.89 5.44
CA GLN A 83 5.22 -0.14 6.26
C GLN A 83 4.53 0.99 5.49
N GLU A 84 5.26 1.66 4.59
CA GLU A 84 4.67 2.64 3.67
C GLU A 84 3.69 1.99 2.69
N MET A 85 4.04 0.83 2.13
CA MET A 85 3.16 0.10 1.22
C MET A 85 1.87 -0.35 1.92
N THR A 86 1.96 -0.88 3.14
CA THR A 86 0.76 -1.25 3.90
C THR A 86 -0.13 -0.05 4.21
N LYS A 87 0.45 1.11 4.57
CA LYS A 87 -0.33 2.34 4.78
C LYS A 87 -1.03 2.80 3.51
N LYS A 88 -0.33 2.80 2.38
CA LYS A 88 -0.93 3.14 1.08
C LYS A 88 -2.03 2.16 0.67
N GLU A 89 -1.85 0.87 0.93
CA GLU A 89 -2.89 -0.14 0.67
C GLU A 89 -4.12 0.08 1.55
N GLU A 90 -3.95 0.42 2.83
CA GLU A 90 -5.05 0.74 3.75
C GLU A 90 -5.79 2.02 3.32
N GLU A 91 -5.07 3.07 2.93
CA GLU A 91 -5.62 4.30 2.38
C GLU A 91 -6.43 4.04 1.12
N TRP A 92 -5.85 3.27 0.19
CA TRP A 92 -6.52 2.89 -1.06
C TRP A 92 -7.76 2.03 -0.80
N ALA A 93 -7.69 1.10 0.15
CA ALA A 93 -8.83 0.27 0.55
C ALA A 93 -9.93 1.10 1.25
N ALA A 94 -9.56 2.13 2.01
CA ALA A 94 -10.52 3.05 2.62
C ALA A 94 -11.18 3.95 1.57
N GLU A 95 -10.41 4.46 0.62
CA GLU A 95 -10.92 5.26 -0.49
C GLU A 95 -11.84 4.45 -1.40
N LYS A 96 -11.45 3.23 -1.78
CA LYS A 96 -12.29 2.31 -2.55
C LYS A 96 -13.62 2.04 -1.85
N ARG A 97 -13.61 1.81 -0.53
CA ARG A 97 -14.83 1.65 0.28
C ARG A 97 -15.72 2.89 0.23
N ARG A 98 -15.14 4.09 0.27
CA ARG A 98 -15.92 5.35 0.12
C ARG A 98 -16.58 5.44 -1.25
N TYR A 99 -15.85 5.12 -2.32
CA TYR A 99 -16.42 5.12 -3.68
C TYR A 99 -17.51 4.06 -3.85
N GLU A 100 -17.33 2.85 -3.32
CA GLU A 100 -18.34 1.79 -3.37
C GLU A 100 -19.62 2.21 -2.64
N LEU A 101 -19.51 2.88 -1.49
CA LEU A 101 -20.65 3.42 -0.76
C LEU A 101 -21.36 4.52 -1.54
N GLU A 102 -20.61 5.42 -2.20
CA GLU A 102 -21.19 6.48 -3.01
C GLU A 102 -21.91 5.92 -4.25
N ILE A 103 -21.32 4.93 -4.93
CA ILE A 103 -21.98 4.21 -6.04
C ILE A 103 -23.25 3.54 -5.55
N ARG A 104 -23.21 2.86 -4.41
CA ARG A 104 -24.39 2.20 -3.82
C ARG A 104 -25.48 3.20 -3.48
N ARG A 105 -25.11 4.38 -2.96
CA ARG A 105 -26.02 5.49 -2.68
C ARG A 105 -26.65 6.02 -3.97
N LEU A 106 -25.85 6.23 -5.01
CA LEU A 106 -26.32 6.69 -6.32
C LEU A 106 -27.22 5.66 -6.99
N GLN A 107 -26.93 4.36 -6.85
CA GLN A 107 -27.80 3.30 -7.37
C GLN A 107 -29.13 3.24 -6.61
N LEU A 108 -29.10 3.31 -5.27
CA LEU A 108 -30.31 3.31 -4.43
C LEU A 108 -31.15 4.59 -4.61
N GLY A 109 -30.50 5.75 -4.79
CA GLY A 109 -31.18 7.03 -5.02
C GLY A 109 -31.64 7.23 -6.47
N GLY A 110 -30.87 6.72 -7.44
CA GLY A 110 -31.14 6.84 -8.87
C GLY A 110 -32.24 5.89 -9.36
N ALA A 111 -32.35 4.68 -8.80
CA ALA A 111 -33.38 3.72 -9.21
C ALA A 111 -34.81 4.17 -8.87
N GLY A 112 -35.01 4.96 -7.81
CA GLY A 112 -36.34 5.46 -7.43
C GLY A 112 -36.70 6.83 -7.98
N GLY A 113 -35.72 7.74 -8.13
CA GLY A 113 -35.97 9.13 -8.51
C GLY A 113 -36.00 9.41 -10.01
N MET A 114 -35.20 8.69 -10.79
CA MET A 114 -34.96 9.00 -12.21
C MET A 114 -36.06 8.45 -13.13
N GLN A 115 -36.59 7.25 -12.84
CA GLN A 115 -37.71 6.70 -13.62
C GLN A 115 -39.00 7.51 -13.44
N GLY A 116 -39.29 8.03 -12.25
CA GLY A 116 -40.49 8.84 -12.01
C GLY A 116 -40.47 10.19 -12.73
N THR A 117 -39.31 10.85 -12.77
CA THR A 117 -39.15 12.14 -13.47
C THR A 117 -39.16 11.96 -14.99
N ASP A 118 -38.51 10.92 -15.52
CA ASP A 118 -38.53 10.62 -16.96
C ASP A 118 -39.93 10.23 -17.46
N VAL A 119 -40.71 9.49 -16.65
CA VAL A 119 -42.10 9.12 -17.00
C VAL A 119 -42.99 10.36 -17.10
N GLN A 120 -42.86 11.31 -16.17
CA GLN A 120 -43.66 12.54 -16.16
C GLN A 120 -43.28 13.51 -17.28
N ILE A 121 -41.98 13.64 -17.60
CA ILE A 121 -41.51 14.45 -18.72
C ILE A 121 -41.97 13.83 -20.04
N SER A 122 -41.88 12.51 -20.18
CA SER A 122 -42.33 11.79 -21.38
C SER A 122 -43.85 11.89 -21.56
N ALA A 123 -44.64 11.84 -20.48
CA ALA A 123 -46.09 12.00 -20.54
C ALA A 123 -46.49 13.39 -21.06
N ARG A 124 -45.85 14.44 -20.54
CA ARG A 124 -46.06 15.81 -21.03
C ARG A 124 -45.67 15.98 -22.50
N LEU A 125 -44.61 15.31 -22.93
CA LEU A 125 -44.19 15.34 -24.33
C LEU A 125 -45.22 14.66 -25.24
N LEU A 126 -45.72 13.49 -24.86
CA LEU A 126 -46.79 12.81 -25.61
C LEU A 126 -48.07 13.65 -25.67
N GLU A 127 -48.41 14.35 -24.59
CA GLU A 127 -49.57 15.25 -24.55
C GLU A 127 -49.46 16.47 -25.47
N ALA A 128 -48.24 16.90 -25.79
CA ALA A 128 -47.95 18.02 -26.68
C ALA A 128 -47.87 17.63 -28.15
N MET A 129 -47.77 16.33 -28.45
CA MET A 129 -47.71 15.78 -29.81
C MET A 129 -49.12 15.48 -30.35
N SER A 130 -49.23 15.24 -31.66
CA SER A 130 -50.48 14.72 -32.24
C SER A 130 -50.71 13.26 -31.80
N PRO A 131 -51.97 12.78 -31.74
CA PRO A 131 -52.28 11.42 -31.29
C PRO A 131 -51.57 10.33 -32.09
N GLU A 132 -51.39 10.54 -33.40
CA GLU A 132 -50.74 9.60 -34.31
C GLU A 132 -49.23 9.54 -34.05
N ALA A 133 -48.59 10.70 -33.89
CA ALA A 133 -47.16 10.79 -33.59
C ALA A 133 -46.83 10.26 -32.19
N ALA A 134 -47.72 10.48 -31.22
CA ALA A 134 -47.62 9.92 -29.88
C ALA A 134 -47.80 8.39 -29.87
N GLY A 135 -48.70 7.85 -30.69
CA GLY A 135 -48.88 6.41 -30.88
C GLY A 135 -47.63 5.75 -31.48
N GLU A 136 -47.05 6.34 -32.52
CA GLU A 136 -45.78 5.84 -33.08
C GLU A 136 -44.62 5.92 -32.09
N ALA A 137 -44.54 7.00 -31.30
CA ALA A 137 -43.54 7.15 -30.27
C ALA A 137 -43.66 6.01 -29.23
N LEU A 138 -44.88 5.72 -28.76
CA LEU A 138 -45.18 4.61 -27.85
C LEU A 138 -44.75 3.24 -28.38
N LEU A 139 -44.89 2.99 -29.68
CA LEU A 139 -44.45 1.73 -30.30
C LEU A 139 -42.94 1.57 -30.33
N LYS A 140 -42.17 2.67 -30.27
CA LYS A 140 -40.70 2.68 -30.25
C LYS A 140 -40.14 2.55 -28.83
N MET A 141 -40.95 2.76 -27.79
CA MET A 141 -40.52 2.62 -26.40
C MET A 141 -40.64 1.16 -25.93
N ASN A 142 -39.96 0.83 -24.82
CA ASN A 142 -40.24 -0.43 -24.12
C ASN A 142 -41.69 -0.44 -23.62
N PHE A 143 -42.37 -1.58 -23.75
CA PHE A 143 -43.79 -1.75 -23.40
C PHE A 143 -44.10 -1.32 -21.96
N GLU A 144 -43.27 -1.70 -20.99
CA GLU A 144 -43.45 -1.34 -19.58
C GLU A 144 -43.33 0.17 -19.34
N THR A 145 -42.36 0.83 -19.98
CA THR A 145 -42.20 2.28 -19.92
C THR A 145 -43.36 2.99 -20.62
N GLY A 146 -43.81 2.46 -21.76
CA GLY A 146 -44.95 3.00 -22.50
C GLY A 146 -46.25 2.96 -21.69
N VAL A 147 -46.52 1.87 -20.97
CA VAL A 147 -47.67 1.76 -20.05
C VAL A 147 -47.56 2.81 -18.95
N ALA A 148 -46.40 2.92 -18.28
CA ALA A 148 -46.20 3.88 -17.19
C ALA A 148 -46.37 5.34 -17.64
N VAL A 149 -45.85 5.68 -18.83
CA VAL A 149 -46.01 7.01 -19.43
C VAL A 149 -47.47 7.26 -19.81
N LEU A 150 -48.14 6.30 -20.44
CA LEU A 150 -49.53 6.45 -20.86
C LEU A 150 -50.51 6.55 -19.68
N SER A 151 -50.22 5.87 -18.56
CA SER A 151 -50.96 6.02 -17.30
C SER A 151 -50.75 7.38 -16.64
N ALA A 152 -49.67 8.09 -16.96
CA ALA A 152 -49.38 9.43 -16.46
C ALA A 152 -49.92 10.55 -17.37
N VAL A 153 -50.44 10.22 -18.56
CA VAL A 153 -51.09 11.15 -19.50
C VAL A 153 -52.57 11.35 -19.12
N ASP A 154 -53.13 12.53 -19.40
CA ASP A 154 -54.56 12.80 -19.23
C ASP A 154 -55.43 11.71 -19.91
N PRO A 155 -56.40 11.09 -19.21
CA PRO A 155 -57.19 9.97 -19.71
C PRO A 155 -57.87 10.23 -21.06
N ARG A 156 -58.29 11.46 -21.35
CA ARG A 156 -58.95 11.82 -22.61
C ARG A 156 -57.97 11.84 -23.78
N LYS A 157 -56.72 12.26 -23.53
CA LYS A 157 -55.65 12.24 -24.54
C LYS A 157 -55.08 10.83 -24.70
N ALA A 158 -54.91 10.09 -23.60
CA ALA A 158 -54.48 8.70 -23.64
C ALA A 158 -55.43 7.84 -24.48
N GLY A 159 -56.75 8.01 -24.36
CA GLY A 159 -57.73 7.35 -25.21
C GLY A 159 -57.54 7.63 -26.70
N LYS A 160 -57.32 8.91 -27.08
CA LYS A 160 -57.07 9.29 -28.48
C LYS A 160 -55.76 8.71 -29.03
N ILE A 161 -54.74 8.59 -28.20
CA ILE A 161 -53.45 7.99 -28.57
C ILE A 161 -53.63 6.47 -28.78
N LEU A 162 -54.41 5.82 -27.92
CA LEU A 162 -54.77 4.39 -28.04
C LEU A 162 -55.63 4.11 -29.28
N ASP A 163 -56.50 5.04 -29.68
CA ASP A 163 -57.30 4.95 -30.92
C ASP A 163 -56.43 5.06 -32.18
N ALA A 164 -55.29 5.77 -32.10
CA ALA A 164 -54.34 5.91 -33.20
C ALA A 164 -53.39 4.72 -33.35
N LEU A 165 -53.40 3.77 -32.40
CA LEU A 165 -52.57 2.57 -32.44
C LEU A 165 -53.24 1.42 -33.22
N PRO A 166 -52.46 0.46 -33.74
CA PRO A 166 -53.00 -0.80 -34.24
C PRO A 166 -53.83 -1.51 -33.14
N PRO A 167 -54.98 -2.09 -33.49
CA PRO A 167 -55.93 -2.64 -32.52
C PRO A 167 -55.31 -3.71 -31.60
N ASP A 168 -54.42 -4.55 -32.14
CA ASP A 168 -53.73 -5.60 -31.39
C ASP A 168 -52.77 -5.06 -30.33
N LYS A 169 -52.24 -3.84 -30.51
CA LYS A 169 -51.33 -3.19 -29.57
C LYS A 169 -52.11 -2.36 -28.56
N SER A 170 -53.12 -1.63 -29.02
CA SER A 170 -54.01 -0.83 -28.18
C SER A 170 -54.68 -1.68 -27.10
N ALA A 171 -55.21 -2.86 -27.47
CA ALA A 171 -55.79 -3.80 -26.52
C ALA A 171 -54.80 -4.23 -25.42
N LYS A 172 -53.54 -4.52 -25.78
CA LYS A 172 -52.51 -4.90 -24.79
C LYS A 172 -52.18 -3.78 -23.81
N TYR A 173 -52.15 -2.54 -24.26
CA TYR A 173 -51.93 -1.38 -23.38
C TYR A 173 -53.16 -1.14 -22.49
N LEU A 174 -54.38 -1.25 -23.05
CA LEU A 174 -55.63 -1.12 -22.29
C LEU A 174 -55.75 -2.17 -21.20
N ASP A 175 -55.53 -3.46 -21.52
CA ASP A 175 -55.58 -4.56 -20.55
C ASP A 175 -54.64 -4.29 -19.37
N LYS A 176 -53.43 -3.82 -19.65
CA LYS A 176 -52.42 -3.56 -18.62
C LYS A 176 -52.69 -2.31 -17.77
N ILE A 177 -53.44 -1.34 -18.29
CA ILE A 177 -53.79 -0.10 -17.58
C ILE A 177 -55.09 -0.27 -16.78
N THR A 178 -56.04 -1.09 -17.25
CA THR A 178 -57.33 -1.31 -16.58
C THR A 178 -57.28 -2.42 -15.53
N LEU A 179 -56.35 -3.35 -15.62
CA LEU A 179 -56.12 -4.37 -14.59
C LEU A 179 -54.93 -3.94 -13.69
N PRO A 180 -55.17 -3.43 -12.46
CA PRO A 180 -54.11 -3.18 -11.50
C PRO A 180 -53.40 -4.46 -11.06
#